data_AF-A0A914XA16-F1
#
_entry.id   AF-A0A914XA16-F1
#
_cell.length_a   1.000
_cell.length_b   1.000
_cell.length_c   1.000
_cell.angle_alpha   90.00
_cell.angle_beta   90.00
_cell.angle_gamma   90.00
#
_symmetry.space_group_name_H-M   'P 1'
#
loop_
_entity.id
_entity.type
_entity.pdbx_description
1 polymer ?
#
loop_
_entity_poly.entity_id
_entity_poly.type
_entity_poly.pdbx_seq_one_letter_code
_entity_poly.pdbx_strand_id
1 'polypeptide(L)'
;MLQIGLKCSLGTRKWLPKVAKIHRNLGKPKLPSPPSISFMNKLGKGPADKKEAGKAWTELPDSEKQKYRDQYRLDLAEYRKKVLDWKAHMVAERPADVVNQEEYQKLVLKESDQPKKPPSPNVMFSLDYWAKHGKAPGSVAEIVKAPVEQWKLLPEKEKQKYSDRFKTEMLEYKMKLLDWKAGMIAKGRTDLVDPEEYKQLVLEMSGQPKPPPAAHLMFYRDYAAEHKRVAGRAADLMKVASVQWKNLPEEDKQKYYNRYSDEWYAYEKRLRDWEREMTTISLEDDEDE
;
A
#
# COMPACT_ATOMS: atom_id res chain seq x y z
N MET A 1 37.22 -1.74 -21.66
CA MET A 1 35.94 -0.99 -21.62
C MET A 1 35.21 -1.22 -22.92
N LEU A 2 34.03 -1.86 -22.89
CA LEU A 2 33.09 -1.89 -24.02
C LEU A 2 31.68 -2.03 -23.42
N GLN A 3 31.05 -0.89 -23.17
CA GLN A 3 29.66 -0.77 -22.73
C GLN A 3 28.77 -0.86 -23.98
N ILE A 4 28.19 -2.04 -24.24
CA ILE A 4 27.18 -2.18 -25.29
C ILE A 4 25.82 -1.87 -24.66
N GLY A 5 25.38 -0.62 -24.82
CA GLY A 5 24.05 -0.17 -24.47
C GLY A 5 23.01 -0.66 -25.48
N LEU A 6 22.22 -1.65 -25.09
CA LEU A 6 21.01 -2.06 -25.81
C LEU A 6 19.80 -1.28 -25.27
N LYS A 7 19.48 -0.16 -25.92
CA LYS A 7 18.18 0.51 -25.80
C LYS A 7 17.11 -0.45 -26.34
N CYS A 8 16.34 -1.06 -25.45
CA CYS A 8 15.25 -1.96 -25.80
C CYS A 8 13.93 -1.18 -25.93
N SER A 9 13.74 -0.50 -27.05
CA SER A 9 12.40 -0.30 -27.60
C SER A 9 12.23 -1.34 -28.70
N LEU A 10 11.16 -2.14 -28.67
CA LEU A 10 10.53 -2.86 -29.80
C LEU A 10 9.58 -3.97 -29.29
N GLY A 11 8.28 -3.82 -29.59
CA GLY A 11 7.36 -4.90 -29.99
C GLY A 11 7.15 -6.10 -29.06
N THR A 12 6.10 -6.03 -28.23
CA THR A 12 5.69 -6.96 -27.16
C THR A 12 5.26 -8.40 -27.56
N ARG A 13 5.55 -8.92 -28.76
CA ARG A 13 5.13 -10.31 -29.14
C ARG A 13 6.24 -11.29 -29.55
N LYS A 14 7.43 -10.84 -29.97
CA LYS A 14 8.55 -11.76 -30.31
C LYS A 14 9.47 -12.09 -29.11
N TRP A 15 9.24 -11.47 -27.96
CA TRP A 15 10.13 -11.53 -26.79
C TRP A 15 9.80 -12.68 -25.82
N LEU A 16 8.54 -13.16 -25.81
CA LEU A 16 8.03 -14.13 -24.83
C LEU A 16 8.70 -15.52 -24.85
N PRO A 17 8.94 -16.17 -26.02
CA PRO A 17 9.55 -17.52 -26.03
C PRO A 17 11.02 -17.52 -25.60
N LYS A 18 11.76 -16.44 -25.92
CA LYS A 18 13.17 -16.28 -25.55
C LYS A 18 13.33 -16.13 -24.04
N VAL A 19 12.49 -15.30 -23.42
CA VAL A 19 12.49 -15.10 -21.95
C VAL A 19 12.11 -16.36 -21.19
N ALA A 20 11.11 -17.12 -21.67
CA ALA A 20 10.73 -18.39 -21.04
C ALA A 20 11.87 -19.43 -21.08
N LYS A 21 12.65 -19.47 -22.17
CA LYS A 21 13.86 -20.32 -22.27
C LYS A 21 14.96 -19.85 -21.33
N ILE A 22 15.20 -18.53 -21.26
CA ILE A 22 16.17 -17.93 -20.32
C ILE A 22 15.80 -18.24 -18.87
N HIS A 23 14.55 -18.02 -18.46
CA HIS A 23 14.06 -18.35 -17.11
C HIS A 23 14.26 -19.83 -16.77
N ARG A 24 14.02 -20.73 -17.72
CA ARG A 24 14.26 -22.16 -17.53
C ARG A 24 15.74 -22.48 -17.33
N ASN A 25 16.62 -21.87 -18.14
CA ASN A 25 18.07 -22.08 -18.05
C ASN A 25 18.64 -21.52 -16.74
N LEU A 26 18.06 -20.43 -16.23
CA LEU A 26 18.43 -19.82 -14.96
C LEU A 26 17.78 -20.50 -13.75
N GLY A 27 17.18 -21.68 -13.93
CA GLY A 27 16.65 -22.48 -12.82
C GLY A 27 15.38 -21.91 -12.18
N LYS A 28 14.57 -21.12 -12.90
CA LYS A 28 13.29 -20.64 -12.37
C LYS A 28 12.45 -21.83 -11.90
N PRO A 29 11.93 -21.81 -10.66
CA PRO A 29 11.08 -22.87 -10.15
C PRO A 29 9.90 -23.15 -11.10
N LYS A 30 9.49 -24.42 -11.19
CA LYS A 30 8.36 -24.84 -12.02
C LYS A 30 7.06 -24.75 -11.22
N LEU A 31 6.00 -24.26 -11.85
CA LEU A 31 4.67 -24.23 -11.26
C LEU A 31 4.24 -25.68 -10.93
N PRO A 32 3.73 -25.97 -9.72
CA PRO A 32 3.22 -27.29 -9.38
C PRO A 32 2.06 -27.66 -10.30
N SER A 33 1.85 -28.96 -10.49
CA SER A 33 0.79 -29.46 -11.35
C SER A 33 -0.58 -29.25 -10.67
N PRO A 34 -1.59 -28.72 -11.38
CA PRO A 34 -2.95 -28.65 -10.85
C PRO A 34 -3.47 -30.02 -10.39
N PRO A 35 -4.47 -30.08 -9.48
CA PRO A 35 -4.93 -31.33 -8.85
C PRO A 35 -5.21 -32.47 -9.82
N SER A 36 -5.91 -32.19 -10.93
CA SER A 36 -6.23 -33.18 -11.95
C SER A 36 -5.00 -33.72 -12.69
N ILE A 37 -4.04 -32.85 -13.02
CA ILE A 37 -2.79 -33.20 -13.68
C ILE A 37 -1.89 -33.97 -12.72
N SER A 38 -1.86 -33.60 -11.43
CA SER A 38 -1.14 -34.34 -10.40
C SER A 38 -1.69 -35.75 -10.23
N PHE A 39 -3.01 -35.92 -10.27
CA PHE A 39 -3.66 -37.23 -10.25
C PHE A 39 -3.30 -38.06 -11.49
N MET A 40 -3.44 -37.48 -12.69
CA MET A 40 -3.06 -38.14 -13.94
C MET A 40 -1.58 -38.56 -13.97
N ASN A 41 -0.67 -37.72 -13.48
CA ASN A 41 0.75 -38.03 -13.42
C ASN A 41 1.08 -39.22 -12.48
N LYS A 42 0.23 -39.49 -11.47
CA LYS A 42 0.37 -40.65 -10.59
C LYS A 42 -0.12 -41.95 -11.22
N LEU A 43 -0.99 -41.89 -12.24
CA LEU A 43 -1.60 -43.06 -12.87
C LEU A 43 -0.79 -43.66 -14.04
N GLY A 44 0.18 -42.95 -14.62
CA GLY A 44 1.06 -43.49 -15.67
C GLY A 44 1.27 -42.56 -16.88
N LYS A 45 2.22 -42.89 -17.77
CA LYS A 45 2.66 -42.06 -18.91
C LYS A 45 2.35 -42.73 -20.27
N GLY A 46 1.08 -42.81 -20.65
CA GLY A 46 0.62 -43.17 -22.00
C GLY A 46 -0.49 -42.22 -22.53
N PRO A 47 -0.64 -42.02 -23.84
CA PRO A 47 -1.71 -41.18 -24.39
C PRO A 47 -3.12 -41.73 -24.16
N ALA A 48 -3.28 -43.07 -24.19
CA ALA A 48 -4.53 -43.76 -23.86
C ALA A 48 -4.87 -43.58 -22.36
N ASP A 49 -3.87 -43.76 -21.50
CA ASP A 49 -3.98 -43.63 -20.04
C ASP A 49 -4.39 -42.22 -19.60
N LYS A 50 -4.01 -41.16 -20.32
CA LYS A 50 -4.42 -39.78 -19.99
C LYS A 50 -5.92 -39.54 -20.16
N LYS A 51 -6.55 -40.15 -21.18
CA LYS A 51 -7.99 -40.01 -21.43
C LYS A 51 -8.79 -40.76 -20.37
N GLU A 52 -8.32 -41.95 -19.99
CA GLU A 52 -8.91 -42.76 -18.92
C GLU A 52 -8.68 -42.13 -17.55
N ALA A 53 -7.49 -41.62 -17.27
CA ALA A 53 -7.19 -40.89 -16.04
C ALA A 53 -7.99 -39.58 -15.91
N GLY A 54 -8.33 -38.93 -17.04
CA GLY A 54 -9.25 -37.79 -17.05
C GLY A 54 -10.67 -38.18 -16.62
N LYS A 55 -11.17 -39.33 -17.08
CA LYS A 55 -12.48 -39.88 -16.65
C LYS A 55 -12.45 -40.32 -15.18
N ALA A 56 -11.39 -41.01 -14.78
CA ALA A 56 -11.18 -41.41 -13.39
C ALA A 56 -11.12 -40.18 -12.46
N TRP A 57 -10.54 -39.06 -12.89
CA TRP A 57 -10.59 -37.80 -12.15
C TRP A 57 -12.01 -37.24 -12.05
N THR A 58 -12.83 -37.31 -13.11
CA THR A 58 -14.22 -36.82 -13.03
C THR A 58 -15.08 -37.66 -12.09
N GLU A 59 -14.89 -38.98 -12.08
CA GLU A 59 -15.62 -39.95 -11.26
C GLU A 59 -15.12 -40.02 -9.81
N LEU A 60 -13.92 -39.48 -9.53
CA LEU A 60 -13.33 -39.45 -8.19
C LEU A 60 -14.25 -38.71 -7.20
N PRO A 61 -14.49 -39.27 -6.00
CA PRO A 61 -15.26 -38.59 -4.96
C PRO A 61 -14.66 -37.22 -4.60
N ASP A 62 -15.51 -36.25 -4.26
CA ASP A 62 -15.06 -34.91 -3.91
C ASP A 62 -14.12 -34.90 -2.69
N SER A 63 -14.30 -35.82 -1.74
CA SER A 63 -13.42 -36.00 -0.58
C SER A 63 -11.99 -36.37 -0.97
N GLU A 64 -11.80 -37.15 -2.04
CA GLU A 64 -10.49 -37.53 -2.55
C GLU A 64 -9.90 -36.44 -3.44
N LYS A 65 -10.71 -35.79 -4.28
CA LYS A 65 -10.30 -34.58 -5.02
C LYS A 65 -9.83 -33.49 -4.07
N GLN A 66 -10.45 -33.37 -2.89
CA GLN A 66 -10.08 -32.39 -1.88
C GLN A 66 -8.64 -32.58 -1.38
N LYS A 67 -8.19 -33.82 -1.17
CA LYS A 67 -6.79 -34.11 -0.79
C LYS A 67 -5.79 -33.56 -1.81
N TYR A 68 -6.08 -33.71 -3.11
CA TYR A 68 -5.24 -33.14 -4.17
C TYR A 68 -5.31 -31.61 -4.22
N ARG A 69 -6.47 -31.00 -3.92
CA ARG A 69 -6.61 -29.54 -3.81
C ARG A 69 -5.80 -28.98 -2.64
N ASP A 70 -5.85 -29.65 -1.49
CA ASP A 70 -5.11 -29.24 -0.30
C ASP A 70 -3.60 -29.37 -0.49
N GLN A 71 -3.15 -30.48 -1.08
CA GLN A 71 -1.74 -30.66 -1.44
C GLN A 71 -1.29 -29.59 -2.44
N TYR A 72 -2.07 -29.34 -3.50
CA TYR A 72 -1.76 -28.31 -4.48
C TYR A 72 -1.68 -26.91 -3.86
N ARG A 73 -2.50 -26.61 -2.84
CA ARG A 73 -2.43 -25.36 -2.09
C ARG A 73 -1.09 -25.24 -1.33
N LEU A 74 -0.63 -26.31 -0.69
CA LEU A 74 0.68 -26.34 -0.02
C LEU A 74 1.83 -26.18 -1.02
N ASP A 75 1.79 -26.94 -2.11
CA ASP A 75 2.81 -26.89 -3.17
C ASP A 75 2.87 -25.50 -3.81
N LEU A 76 1.73 -24.84 -4.00
CA LEU A 76 1.66 -23.47 -4.49
C LEU A 76 2.29 -22.48 -3.51
N ALA A 77 2.08 -22.65 -2.20
CA ALA A 77 2.70 -21.80 -1.19
C ALA A 77 4.23 -21.95 -1.19
N GLU A 78 4.73 -23.19 -1.27
CA GLU A 78 6.17 -23.46 -1.37
C GLU A 78 6.76 -22.92 -2.68
N TYR A 79 6.06 -23.10 -3.80
CA TYR A 79 6.46 -22.56 -5.10
C TYR A 79 6.59 -21.04 -5.08
N ARG A 80 5.65 -20.33 -4.43
CA ARG A 80 5.72 -18.86 -4.30
C ARG A 80 6.98 -18.42 -3.56
N LYS A 81 7.34 -19.09 -2.46
CA LYS A 81 8.59 -18.83 -1.73
C LYS A 81 9.81 -19.04 -2.64
N LYS A 82 9.89 -20.19 -3.31
CA LYS A 82 10.99 -20.49 -4.24
C LYS A 82 11.11 -19.45 -5.36
N VAL A 83 10.00 -18.99 -5.92
CA VAL A 83 10.01 -17.96 -6.98
C VAL A 83 10.44 -16.61 -6.44
N LEU A 84 10.06 -16.25 -5.21
CA LEU A 84 10.52 -15.04 -4.55
C LEU A 84 12.04 -15.06 -4.32
N ASP A 85 12.56 -16.15 -3.79
CA ASP A 85 14.01 -16.32 -3.56
C ASP A 85 14.79 -16.28 -4.87
N TRP A 86 14.28 -17.01 -5.89
CA TRP A 86 14.86 -16.97 -7.23
C TRP A 86 14.85 -15.55 -7.80
N LYS A 87 13.72 -14.83 -7.72
CA LYS A 87 13.66 -13.44 -8.20
C LYS A 87 14.59 -12.51 -7.39
N ALA A 88 14.71 -12.71 -6.08
CA ALA A 88 15.61 -11.94 -5.22
C ALA A 88 17.08 -12.10 -5.67
N HIS A 89 17.51 -13.35 -5.87
CA HIS A 89 18.83 -13.69 -6.40
C HIS A 89 19.06 -13.07 -7.78
N MET A 90 18.09 -13.19 -8.70
CA MET A 90 18.18 -12.61 -10.04
C MET A 90 18.27 -11.08 -10.02
N VAL A 91 17.56 -10.40 -9.10
CA VAL A 91 17.64 -8.95 -8.93
C VAL A 91 19.01 -8.52 -8.39
N ALA A 92 19.60 -9.31 -7.49
CA ALA A 92 20.93 -9.04 -6.92
C ALA A 92 22.07 -9.22 -7.93
N GLU A 93 22.01 -10.24 -8.79
CA GLU A 93 23.09 -10.56 -9.75
C GLU A 93 23.06 -9.76 -11.05
N ARG A 94 21.88 -9.26 -11.48
CA ARG A 94 21.56 -8.52 -12.73
C ARG A 94 22.05 -9.14 -14.06
N PRO A 95 21.09 -9.40 -14.97
CA PRO A 95 20.68 -8.34 -15.89
C PRO A 95 19.19 -7.99 -15.75
N ALA A 96 18.87 -6.69 -15.81
CA ALA A 96 17.51 -6.14 -15.81
C ALA A 96 16.59 -6.69 -16.95
N ASP A 97 17.18 -7.45 -17.87
CA ASP A 97 16.54 -8.08 -19.01
C ASP A 97 15.77 -9.38 -18.63
N VAL A 98 15.98 -9.90 -17.41
CA VAL A 98 15.45 -11.21 -16.98
C VAL A 98 14.31 -11.06 -15.96
N VAL A 99 14.44 -10.13 -15.00
CA VAL A 99 13.45 -9.91 -13.95
C VAL A 99 13.12 -8.43 -13.85
N ASN A 100 11.84 -8.10 -14.03
CA ASN A 100 11.33 -6.75 -13.81
C ASN A 100 11.31 -6.42 -12.31
N GLN A 101 12.08 -5.40 -11.91
CA GLN A 101 12.23 -4.98 -10.52
C GLN A 101 10.89 -4.54 -9.90
N GLU A 102 10.06 -3.79 -10.60
CA GLU A 102 8.74 -3.36 -10.10
C GLU A 102 7.79 -4.55 -9.89
N GLU A 103 7.84 -5.53 -10.80
CA GLU A 103 7.03 -6.76 -10.68
C GLU A 103 7.48 -7.60 -9.48
N TYR A 104 8.79 -7.67 -9.22
CA TYR A 104 9.33 -8.29 -8.03
C TYR A 104 8.88 -7.55 -6.75
N GLN A 105 9.00 -6.23 -6.71
CA GLN A 105 8.55 -5.42 -5.56
C GLN A 105 7.06 -5.64 -5.27
N LYS A 106 6.20 -5.61 -6.30
CA LYS A 106 4.75 -5.90 -6.17
C LYS A 106 4.49 -7.31 -5.64
N LEU A 107 5.26 -8.30 -6.08
CA LEU A 107 5.12 -9.67 -5.60
C LEU A 107 5.54 -9.79 -4.13
N VAL A 108 6.65 -9.16 -3.74
CA VAL A 108 7.11 -9.15 -2.35
C VAL A 108 6.08 -8.45 -1.46
N LEU A 109 5.56 -7.29 -1.85
CA LEU A 109 4.51 -6.60 -1.10
C LEU A 109 3.25 -7.46 -0.95
N LYS A 110 2.83 -8.16 -2.01
CA LYS A 110 1.65 -9.03 -1.99
C LYS A 110 1.81 -10.23 -1.05
N GLU A 111 2.99 -10.81 -0.99
CA GLU A 111 3.29 -11.97 -0.13
C GLU A 111 3.79 -11.53 1.26
N SER A 112 3.98 -10.22 1.48
CA SER A 112 4.29 -9.67 2.80
C SER A 112 3.03 -9.46 3.63
N ASP A 113 3.19 -9.40 4.94
CA ASP A 113 2.12 -9.06 5.89
C ASP A 113 1.87 -7.55 5.97
N GLN A 114 1.97 -6.85 4.83
CA GLN A 114 1.74 -5.40 4.79
C GLN A 114 0.30 -5.11 5.25
N PRO A 115 0.11 -4.28 6.29
CA PRO A 115 -1.21 -3.92 6.76
C PRO A 115 -2.03 -3.29 5.63
N LYS A 116 -3.33 -3.57 5.60
CA LYS A 116 -4.25 -2.99 4.63
C LYS A 116 -4.94 -1.78 5.23
N LYS A 117 -5.01 -0.70 4.45
CA LYS A 117 -5.73 0.50 4.85
C LYS A 117 -7.22 0.19 5.08
N PRO A 118 -7.82 0.65 6.17
CA PRO A 118 -9.24 0.42 6.42
C PRO A 118 -10.11 1.15 5.37
N PRO A 119 -11.29 0.61 5.04
CA PRO A 119 -12.22 1.22 4.11
C PRO A 119 -12.74 2.57 4.63
N SER A 120 -13.05 3.51 3.74
CA SER A 120 -13.65 4.79 4.15
C SER A 120 -15.06 4.61 4.74
N PRO A 121 -15.60 5.59 5.50
CA PRO A 121 -16.90 5.46 6.18
C PRO A 121 -18.07 5.01 5.28
N ASN A 122 -18.15 5.54 4.06
CA ASN A 122 -19.18 5.14 3.08
C ASN A 122 -19.00 3.71 2.57
N VAL A 123 -17.76 3.23 2.45
CA VAL A 123 -17.46 1.86 2.03
C VAL A 123 -17.72 0.90 3.20
N MET A 124 -17.38 1.28 4.43
CA MET A 124 -17.77 0.54 5.64
C MET A 124 -19.29 0.36 5.70
N PHE A 125 -20.05 1.43 5.52
CA PHE A 125 -21.50 1.36 5.43
C PHE A 125 -21.97 0.44 4.30
N SER A 126 -21.36 0.53 3.11
CA SER A 126 -21.73 -0.32 1.98
C SER A 126 -21.48 -1.80 2.26
N LEU A 127 -20.40 -2.14 2.97
CA LEU A 127 -20.10 -3.49 3.42
C LEU A 127 -21.17 -3.99 4.41
N ASP A 128 -21.52 -3.17 5.40
CA ASP A 128 -22.55 -3.51 6.39
C ASP A 128 -23.95 -3.61 5.74
N TYR A 129 -24.22 -2.78 4.74
CA TYR A 129 -25.44 -2.83 3.92
C TYR A 129 -25.51 -4.15 3.15
N TRP A 130 -24.44 -4.55 2.46
CA TRP A 130 -24.41 -5.83 1.74
C TRP A 130 -24.46 -7.04 2.67
N ALA A 131 -23.90 -6.95 3.88
CA ALA A 131 -24.02 -8.01 4.87
C ALA A 131 -25.48 -8.23 5.30
N LYS A 132 -26.29 -7.18 5.33
CA LYS A 132 -27.72 -7.24 5.71
C LYS A 132 -28.65 -7.56 4.55
N HIS A 133 -28.41 -7.00 3.37
CA HIS A 133 -29.32 -7.04 2.24
C HIS A 133 -28.85 -7.92 1.08
N GLY A 134 -27.63 -8.46 1.16
CA GLY A 134 -26.98 -9.12 0.04
C GLY A 134 -26.44 -8.14 -1.01
N LYS A 135 -25.68 -8.66 -1.97
CA LYS A 135 -25.22 -7.89 -3.13
C LYS A 135 -26.22 -8.05 -4.26
N ALA A 136 -26.54 -6.95 -4.93
CA ALA A 136 -27.30 -7.03 -6.17
C ALA A 136 -26.51 -7.84 -7.23
N PRO A 137 -27.18 -8.64 -8.06
CA PRO A 137 -26.54 -9.21 -9.24
C PRO A 137 -26.27 -8.11 -10.26
N GLY A 138 -25.22 -8.29 -11.07
CA GLY A 138 -24.91 -7.38 -12.17
C GLY A 138 -23.57 -6.65 -12.01
N SER A 139 -23.47 -5.51 -12.68
CA SER A 139 -22.28 -4.68 -12.75
C SER A 139 -21.95 -4.03 -11.39
N VAL A 140 -20.70 -3.60 -11.23
CA VAL A 140 -20.26 -2.87 -10.03
C VAL A 140 -21.12 -1.63 -9.78
N ALA A 141 -21.56 -0.94 -10.84
CA ALA A 141 -22.42 0.24 -10.73
C ALA A 141 -23.78 -0.10 -10.09
N GLU A 142 -24.37 -1.23 -10.45
CA GLU A 142 -25.65 -1.70 -9.87
C GLU A 142 -25.47 -2.15 -8.42
N ILE A 143 -24.36 -2.84 -8.10
CA ILE A 143 -24.02 -3.30 -6.75
C ILE A 143 -23.90 -2.11 -5.76
N VAL A 144 -23.30 -1.00 -6.20
CA VAL A 144 -23.04 0.16 -5.32
C VAL A 144 -24.17 1.19 -5.30
N LYS A 145 -25.12 1.13 -6.24
CA LYS A 145 -26.16 2.17 -6.37
C LYS A 145 -27.00 2.31 -5.09
N ALA A 146 -27.57 1.20 -4.63
CA ALA A 146 -28.44 1.17 -3.45
C ALA A 146 -27.74 1.64 -2.16
N PRO A 147 -26.55 1.13 -1.77
CA PRO A 147 -25.88 1.62 -0.56
C PRO A 147 -25.44 3.08 -0.67
N VAL A 148 -25.08 3.57 -1.86
CA VAL A 148 -24.73 4.99 -2.04
C VAL A 148 -25.94 5.91 -1.85
N GLU A 149 -27.10 5.53 -2.38
CA GLU A 149 -28.36 6.28 -2.18
C GLU A 149 -28.76 6.29 -0.70
N GLN A 150 -28.68 5.13 -0.03
CA GLN A 150 -28.97 5.03 1.41
C GLN A 150 -27.99 5.81 2.27
N TRP A 151 -26.69 5.82 1.93
CA TRP A 151 -25.69 6.64 2.62
C TRP A 151 -26.02 8.13 2.53
N LYS A 152 -26.53 8.62 1.39
CA LYS A 152 -26.91 10.04 1.24
C LYS A 152 -28.04 10.43 2.20
N LEU A 153 -29.04 9.55 2.34
CA LEU A 153 -30.22 9.75 3.21
C LEU A 153 -29.92 9.50 4.69
N LEU A 154 -28.79 8.87 5.02
CA LEU A 154 -28.44 8.51 6.38
C LEU A 154 -28.26 9.77 7.26
N PRO A 155 -28.85 9.82 8.47
CA PRO A 155 -28.67 10.93 9.41
C PRO A 155 -27.21 11.14 9.79
N GLU A 156 -26.83 12.38 10.07
CA GLU A 156 -25.44 12.72 10.41
C GLU A 156 -24.93 11.97 11.64
N LYS A 157 -25.80 11.75 12.63
CA LYS A 157 -25.46 10.95 13.83
C LYS A 157 -25.07 9.51 13.50
N GLU A 158 -25.69 8.89 12.49
CA GLU A 158 -25.36 7.54 12.06
C GLU A 158 -24.10 7.53 11.18
N LYS A 159 -23.91 8.54 10.32
CA LYS A 159 -22.66 8.74 9.56
C LYS A 159 -21.47 8.93 10.50
N GLN A 160 -21.67 9.65 11.61
CA GLN A 160 -20.65 9.91 12.63
C GLN A 160 -20.09 8.62 13.23
N LYS A 161 -20.93 7.60 13.47
CA LYS A 161 -20.46 6.29 13.95
C LYS A 161 -19.44 5.65 13.02
N TYR A 162 -19.66 5.71 11.70
CA TYR A 162 -18.70 5.20 10.72
C TYR A 162 -17.45 6.07 10.63
N SER A 163 -17.58 7.39 10.82
CA SER A 163 -16.44 8.31 10.91
C SER A 163 -15.53 7.96 12.09
N ASP A 164 -16.10 7.72 13.28
CA ASP A 164 -15.34 7.42 14.48
C ASP A 164 -14.75 6.00 14.45
N ARG A 165 -15.49 5.03 13.91
CA ARG A 165 -14.95 3.70 13.60
C ARG A 165 -13.75 3.80 12.65
N PHE A 166 -13.88 4.57 11.57
CA PHE A 166 -12.80 4.78 10.62
C PHE A 166 -11.56 5.40 11.27
N LYS A 167 -11.71 6.42 12.13
CA LYS A 167 -10.57 7.01 12.86
C LYS A 167 -9.85 5.97 13.73
N THR A 168 -10.61 5.13 14.43
CA THR A 168 -10.08 4.09 15.30
C THR A 168 -9.31 3.05 14.49
N GLU A 169 -9.93 2.48 13.45
CA GLU A 169 -9.28 1.49 12.58
C GLU A 169 -8.08 2.09 11.82
N MET A 170 -8.12 3.38 11.49
CA MET A 170 -6.99 4.09 10.88
C MET A 170 -5.81 4.21 11.82
N LEU A 171 -6.04 4.44 13.11
CA LEU A 171 -4.99 4.51 14.12
C LEU A 171 -4.34 3.13 14.31
N GLU A 172 -5.15 2.07 14.47
CA GLU A 172 -4.63 0.69 14.52
C GLU A 172 -3.83 0.32 13.26
N TYR A 173 -4.33 0.71 12.09
CA TYR A 173 -3.63 0.51 10.83
C TYR A 173 -2.26 1.19 10.82
N LYS A 174 -2.18 2.45 11.26
CA LYS A 174 -0.93 3.20 11.32
C LYS A 174 0.07 2.56 12.29
N MET A 175 -0.38 2.06 13.44
CA MET A 175 0.47 1.33 14.39
C MET A 175 1.05 0.06 13.73
N LYS A 176 0.18 -0.79 13.15
CA LYS A 176 0.64 -2.00 12.43
C LYS A 176 1.59 -1.66 11.29
N LEU A 177 1.34 -0.54 10.60
CA LEU A 177 2.17 -0.07 9.50
C LEU A 177 3.56 0.37 9.98
N LEU A 178 3.66 1.01 11.15
CA LEU A 178 4.94 1.33 11.77
C LEU A 178 5.76 0.08 12.03
N ASP A 179 5.17 -0.92 12.70
CA ASP A 179 5.86 -2.19 13.02
C ASP A 179 6.34 -2.90 11.74
N TRP A 180 5.47 -2.96 10.73
CA TRP A 180 5.80 -3.56 9.46
C TRP A 180 6.93 -2.80 8.76
N LYS A 181 6.87 -1.46 8.68
CA LYS A 181 7.91 -0.64 8.07
C LYS A 181 9.25 -0.77 8.81
N ALA A 182 9.24 -0.75 10.13
CA ALA A 182 10.43 -0.98 10.96
C ALA A 182 11.05 -2.36 10.67
N GLY A 183 10.23 -3.41 10.61
CA GLY A 183 10.67 -4.76 10.26
C GLY A 183 11.25 -4.88 8.85
N MET A 184 10.72 -4.12 7.87
CA MET A 184 11.27 -4.09 6.51
C MET A 184 12.62 -3.35 6.45
N ILE A 185 12.74 -2.21 7.15
CA ILE A 185 14.00 -1.46 7.25
C ILE A 185 15.08 -2.29 7.94
N ALA A 186 14.75 -2.98 9.04
CA ALA A 186 15.68 -3.88 9.74
C ALA A 186 16.17 -5.05 8.86
N LYS A 187 15.33 -5.51 7.92
CA LYS A 187 15.69 -6.51 6.89
C LYS A 187 16.44 -5.92 5.69
N GLY A 188 16.79 -4.63 5.72
CA GLY A 188 17.48 -3.93 4.63
C GLY A 188 16.60 -3.68 3.39
N ARG A 189 15.28 -3.81 3.50
CA ARG A 189 14.32 -3.67 2.38
C ARG A 189 13.90 -2.21 2.16
N THR A 190 14.88 -1.32 2.05
CA THR A 190 14.63 0.09 1.69
C THR A 190 14.18 0.27 0.24
N ASP A 191 14.23 -0.79 -0.57
CA ASP A 191 13.64 -0.87 -1.90
C ASP A 191 12.10 -0.92 -1.88
N LEU A 192 11.50 -1.23 -0.72
CA LEU A 192 10.06 -1.38 -0.52
C LEU A 192 9.46 -0.35 0.41
N VAL A 193 10.25 0.17 1.34
CA VAL A 193 9.85 1.15 2.34
C VAL A 193 10.82 2.30 2.29
N ASP A 194 10.29 3.50 2.08
CA ASP A 194 11.06 4.73 2.19
C ASP A 194 11.34 5.04 3.68
N PRO A 195 12.60 5.10 4.13
CA PRO A 195 12.95 5.46 5.50
C PRO A 195 12.42 6.83 5.93
N GLU A 196 12.31 7.79 5.00
CA GLU A 196 11.76 9.11 5.31
C GLU A 196 10.26 9.03 5.56
N GLU A 197 9.52 8.24 4.77
CA GLU A 197 8.09 8.01 5.00
C GLU A 197 7.84 7.29 6.33
N TYR A 198 8.74 6.40 6.75
CA TYR A 198 8.71 5.79 8.08
C TYR A 198 8.93 6.84 9.18
N LYS A 199 9.97 7.67 9.05
CA LYS A 199 10.26 8.75 10.01
C LYS A 199 9.09 9.72 10.17
N GLN A 200 8.45 10.11 9.07
CA GLN A 200 7.27 10.98 9.10
C GLN A 200 6.07 10.33 9.78
N LEU A 201 5.87 9.03 9.58
CA LEU A 201 4.82 8.28 10.26
C LEU A 201 5.07 8.16 11.77
N VAL A 202 6.33 7.90 12.17
CA VAL A 202 6.73 7.89 13.58
C VAL A 202 6.44 9.25 14.21
N LEU A 203 6.83 10.32 13.54
CA LEU A 203 6.56 11.69 13.99
C LEU A 203 5.06 11.95 14.14
N GLU A 204 4.25 11.57 13.16
CA GLU A 204 2.80 11.72 13.22
C GLU A 204 2.17 10.94 14.38
N MET A 205 2.66 9.73 14.67
CA MET A 205 2.13 8.86 15.72
C MET A 205 2.63 9.22 17.12
N SER A 206 3.80 9.84 17.24
CA SER A 206 4.40 10.25 18.52
C SER A 206 3.64 11.38 19.24
N GLY A 207 2.73 12.06 18.55
CA GLY A 207 2.06 13.24 19.07
C GLY A 207 2.99 14.45 19.20
N GLN A 208 4.25 14.37 18.77
CA GLN A 208 5.20 15.46 18.85
C GLN A 208 4.63 16.71 18.16
N PRO A 209 4.63 17.88 18.82
CA PRO A 209 4.16 19.12 18.23
C PRO A 209 4.89 19.40 16.90
N LYS A 210 4.15 19.89 15.90
CA LYS A 210 4.73 20.29 14.62
C LYS A 210 5.16 21.77 14.65
N PRO A 211 6.28 22.13 14.00
CA PRO A 211 6.67 23.51 13.87
C PRO A 211 5.60 24.31 13.10
N PRO A 212 5.45 25.61 13.41
CA PRO A 212 4.50 26.43 12.68
C PRO A 212 4.93 26.60 11.22
N PRO A 213 3.97 26.77 10.30
CA PRO A 213 4.28 27.05 8.90
C PRO A 213 5.05 28.36 8.78
N ALA A 214 6.05 28.42 7.90
CA ALA A 214 6.78 29.65 7.62
C ALA A 214 5.85 30.80 7.20
N ALA A 215 6.26 32.04 7.42
CA ALA A 215 5.48 33.25 7.16
C ALA A 215 4.84 33.30 5.75
N HIS A 216 5.57 32.87 4.70
CA HIS A 216 5.02 32.84 3.35
C HIS A 216 3.91 31.77 3.16
N LEU A 217 4.00 30.63 3.85
CA LEU A 217 2.97 29.59 3.82
C LEU A 217 1.71 30.02 4.59
N MET A 218 1.90 30.78 5.67
CA MET A 218 0.82 31.47 6.37
C MET A 218 0.07 32.42 5.44
N PHE A 219 0.80 33.27 4.72
CA PHE A 219 0.22 34.12 3.68
C PHE A 219 -0.51 33.30 2.60
N TYR A 220 0.09 32.22 2.09
CA TYR A 220 -0.57 31.39 1.08
C TYR A 220 -1.88 30.77 1.58
N ARG A 221 -1.97 30.37 2.86
CA ARG A 221 -3.21 29.87 3.46
C ARG A 221 -4.29 30.95 3.51
N ASP A 222 -3.91 32.14 3.94
CA ASP A 222 -4.84 33.28 4.08
C ASP A 222 -5.30 33.74 2.68
N TYR A 223 -4.35 33.91 1.75
CA TYR A 223 -4.62 34.24 0.35
C TYR A 223 -5.52 33.19 -0.31
N ALA A 224 -5.24 31.91 -0.10
CA ALA A 224 -6.07 30.85 -0.65
C ALA A 224 -7.47 30.81 -0.04
N ALA A 225 -7.62 31.18 1.24
CA ALA A 225 -8.91 31.26 1.90
C ALA A 225 -9.78 32.41 1.36
N GLU A 226 -9.17 33.54 1.05
CA GLU A 226 -9.83 34.72 0.48
C GLU A 226 -10.15 34.54 -1.01
N HIS A 227 -9.27 33.85 -1.75
CA HIS A 227 -9.35 33.73 -3.20
C HIS A 227 -9.86 32.35 -3.66
N LYS A 228 -10.57 31.60 -2.79
CA LYS A 228 -11.15 30.26 -3.10
C LYS A 228 -11.99 30.22 -4.39
N ARG A 229 -12.51 31.37 -4.86
CA ARG A 229 -13.34 31.50 -6.07
C ARG A 229 -12.59 31.96 -7.33
N VAL A 230 -11.35 32.43 -7.22
CA VAL A 230 -10.63 33.12 -8.32
C VAL A 230 -9.83 32.16 -9.18
N ALA A 231 -9.47 30.98 -8.68
CA ALA A 231 -8.66 30.00 -9.41
C ALA A 231 -9.30 28.61 -9.38
N GLY A 232 -9.76 28.14 -10.55
CA GLY A 232 -10.34 26.80 -10.69
C GLY A 232 -9.37 25.67 -10.31
N ARG A 233 -8.04 25.89 -10.41
CA ARG A 233 -7.01 24.90 -10.06
C ARG A 233 -6.07 25.45 -8.98
N ALA A 234 -5.88 24.70 -7.90
CA ALA A 234 -5.03 25.10 -6.76
C ALA A 234 -3.57 25.43 -7.15
N ALA A 235 -3.04 24.79 -8.20
CA ALA A 235 -1.71 25.08 -8.72
C ALA A 235 -1.58 26.50 -9.31
N ASP A 236 -2.65 27.02 -9.91
CA ASP A 236 -2.67 28.36 -10.50
C ASP A 236 -2.80 29.43 -9.39
N LEU A 237 -3.56 29.12 -8.33
CA LEU A 237 -3.64 29.94 -7.11
C LEU A 237 -2.28 30.14 -6.44
N MET A 238 -1.50 29.06 -6.30
CA MET A 238 -0.16 29.13 -5.69
C MET A 238 0.82 29.98 -6.51
N LYS A 239 0.75 29.94 -7.85
CA LYS A 239 1.58 30.80 -8.70
C LYS A 239 1.25 32.27 -8.52
N VAL A 240 -0.04 32.60 -8.50
CA VAL A 240 -0.50 33.99 -8.26
C VAL A 240 -0.11 34.43 -6.86
N ALA A 241 -0.36 33.62 -5.84
CA ALA A 241 0.02 33.90 -4.46
C ALA A 241 1.54 34.13 -4.32
N SER A 242 2.37 33.38 -5.03
CA SER A 242 3.83 33.58 -5.01
C SER A 242 4.25 34.93 -5.60
N VAL A 243 3.61 35.38 -6.68
CA VAL A 243 3.84 36.73 -7.24
C VAL A 243 3.36 37.81 -6.27
N GLN A 244 2.19 37.62 -5.65
CA GLN A 244 1.65 38.55 -4.66
C GLN A 244 2.54 38.66 -3.42
N TRP A 245 3.04 37.54 -2.89
CA TRP A 245 3.98 37.55 -1.77
C TRP A 245 5.27 38.33 -2.10
N LYS A 246 5.80 38.19 -3.33
CA LYS A 246 6.99 38.95 -3.74
C LYS A 246 6.74 40.45 -3.76
N ASN A 247 5.59 40.86 -4.29
CA ASN A 247 5.19 42.27 -4.43
C ASN A 247 4.56 42.87 -3.16
N LEU A 248 4.33 42.06 -2.11
CA LEU A 248 3.71 42.49 -0.87
C LEU A 248 4.63 43.52 -0.16
N PRO A 249 4.10 44.65 0.31
CA PRO A 249 4.84 45.64 1.09
C PRO A 249 5.53 44.99 2.30
N GLU A 250 6.67 45.55 2.72
CA GLU A 250 7.41 44.98 3.85
C GLU A 250 6.62 45.05 5.16
N GLU A 251 5.79 46.08 5.35
CA GLU A 251 4.89 46.21 6.50
C GLU A 251 3.87 45.05 6.58
N ASP A 252 3.28 44.69 5.43
CA ASP A 252 2.34 43.57 5.35
C ASP A 252 3.04 42.22 5.51
N LYS A 253 4.27 42.07 5.00
CA LYS A 253 5.11 40.89 5.25
C LYS A 253 5.48 40.78 6.73
N GLN A 254 5.78 41.89 7.38
CA GLN A 254 6.16 41.95 8.79
C GLN A 254 5.07 41.37 9.70
N LYS A 255 3.79 41.58 9.38
CA LYS A 255 2.68 40.93 10.08
C LYS A 255 2.79 39.41 10.09
N TYR A 256 3.16 38.80 8.96
CA TYR A 256 3.33 37.34 8.87
C TYR A 256 4.61 36.87 9.58
N TYR A 257 5.69 37.65 9.54
CA TYR A 257 6.90 37.34 10.30
C TYR A 257 6.66 37.41 11.81
N ASN A 258 5.93 38.42 12.29
CA ASN A 258 5.55 38.54 13.71
C ASN A 258 4.67 37.35 14.13
N ARG A 259 3.64 37.01 13.34
CA ARG A 259 2.79 35.84 13.60
C ARG A 259 3.60 34.54 13.65
N TYR A 260 4.52 34.36 12.70
CA TYR A 260 5.42 33.21 12.70
C TYR A 260 6.29 33.15 13.96
N SER A 261 6.85 34.28 14.39
CA SER A 261 7.66 34.39 15.62
C SER A 261 6.84 34.01 16.86
N ASP A 262 5.63 34.52 17.00
CA ASP A 262 4.75 34.22 18.14
C ASP A 262 4.33 32.74 18.17
N GLU A 263 3.94 32.20 17.01
CA GLU A 263 3.60 30.78 16.88
C GLU A 263 4.83 29.88 17.12
N TRP A 264 6.03 30.34 16.77
CA TRP A 264 7.29 29.63 17.00
C TRP A 264 7.59 29.56 18.50
N TYR A 265 7.49 30.66 19.21
CA TYR A 265 7.65 30.67 20.68
C TYR A 265 6.63 29.75 21.37
N ALA A 266 5.37 29.79 20.94
CA ALA A 266 4.34 28.88 21.46
C ALA A 266 4.63 27.40 21.12
N TYR A 267 5.20 27.13 19.94
CA TYR A 267 5.65 25.80 19.54
C TYR A 267 6.79 25.29 20.40
N GLU A 268 7.83 26.10 20.64
CA GLU A 268 8.95 25.72 21.52
C GLU A 268 8.48 25.36 22.92
N LYS A 269 7.50 26.09 23.46
CA LYS A 269 6.89 25.74 24.75
C LYS A 269 6.21 24.36 24.69
N ARG A 270 5.33 24.14 23.70
CA ARG A 270 4.65 22.84 23.53
C ARG A 270 5.64 21.69 23.34
N LEU A 271 6.72 21.92 22.60
CA LEU A 271 7.76 20.92 22.35
C LEU A 271 8.47 20.57 23.66
N ARG A 272 8.87 21.55 24.46
CA ARG A 272 9.49 21.31 25.78
C ARG A 272 8.57 20.57 26.74
N ASP A 273 7.28 20.90 26.75
CA ASP A 273 6.30 20.23 27.60
C ASP A 273 6.11 18.76 27.15
N TRP A 274 6.03 18.51 25.84
CA TRP A 274 6.00 17.15 25.28
C TRP A 274 7.29 16.36 25.58
N GLU A 275 8.47 16.97 25.43
CA GLU A 275 9.76 16.32 25.76
C GLU A 275 9.83 15.94 27.25
N ARG A 276 9.33 16.81 28.13
CA ARG A 276 9.24 16.52 29.57
C ARG A 276 8.30 15.34 29.84
N GLU A 277 7.09 15.35 29.27
CA GLU A 277 6.11 14.26 29.43
C GLU A 277 6.68 12.92 28.96
N MET A 278 7.31 12.88 27.78
CA MET A 278 7.93 11.66 27.26
C MET A 278 9.10 11.16 28.12
N THR A 279 9.87 12.07 28.71
CA THR A 279 10.99 11.70 29.60
C THR A 279 10.48 11.17 30.95
N THR A 280 9.44 11.78 31.52
CA THR A 280 8.83 11.31 32.78
C THR A 280 8.24 9.90 32.64
N ILE A 281 7.52 9.63 31.55
CA ILE A 281 6.96 8.30 31.27
C ILE A 281 8.07 7.24 31.23
N SER A 282 9.21 7.56 30.60
CA SER A 282 10.35 6.64 30.52
C SER A 282 11.04 6.38 31.88
N LEU A 283 10.90 7.26 32.87
CA LEU A 283 11.49 7.09 34.20
C LEU A 283 10.58 6.31 35.15
N GLU A 284 9.26 6.38 34.93
CA GLU A 284 8.28 5.60 35.70
C GLU A 284 8.31 4.10 35.32
N ASP A 285 8.54 3.78 34.04
CA ASP A 285 8.68 2.39 33.58
C ASP A 285 9.94 1.68 34.13
N ASP A 286 10.99 2.42 34.52
CA ASP A 286 12.24 1.89 35.07
C ASP A 286 12.20 1.69 36.60
N GLU A 287 11.21 2.25 37.30
CA GLU A 287 11.05 2.09 38.77
C GLU A 287 10.14 0.91 39.18
N ASP A 288 9.44 0.29 38.22
CA ASP A 288 8.49 -0.81 38.43
C ASP A 288 9.02 -2.22 38.02
N GLU A 289 10.32 -2.36 37.66
CA GLU A 289 11.03 -3.66 37.50
C GLU A 289 11.90 -4.04 38.71
#